data_AF-A0A2E0EI32-F1
#
_entry.id   AF-A0A2E0EI32-F1
#
_cell.length_a   1.000
_cell.length_b   1.000
_cell.length_c   1.000
_cell.angle_alpha   90.00
_cell.angle_beta   90.00
_cell.angle_gamma   90.00
#
_symmetry.space_group_name_H-M   'P 1'
#
loop_
_entity.id
_entity.type
_entity.pdbx_description
1 polymer ?
#
loop_
_entity_poly.entity_id
_entity_poly.type
_entity_poly.pdbx_seq_one_letter_code
_entity_poly.pdbx_strand_id
1 'polypeptide(L)'
;MSPSGTEPGDFVEFDYDLIQAERRQHIRDVLNEVRPKLEKETGVKLKITNDGNDLVLSSDDQVRFRAALSPDGRLVITDLKLGNRL
;
A
#
# COMPACT_ATOMS: atom_id res chain seq x y z
N MET A 1 41.46 4.11 29.75
CA MET A 1 40.00 4.07 29.57
C MET A 1 39.62 5.36 28.86
N SER A 2 39.34 5.26 27.57
CA SER A 2 38.94 6.40 26.73
C SER A 2 37.59 6.03 26.12
N PRO A 3 36.57 6.92 26.15
CA PRO A 3 35.24 6.59 25.68
C PRO A 3 35.28 6.44 24.15
N SER A 4 34.88 5.27 23.66
CA SER A 4 34.70 5.03 22.23
C SER A 4 33.49 5.84 21.78
N GLY A 5 33.76 6.92 21.06
CA GLY A 5 32.72 7.70 20.39
C GLY A 5 32.01 6.83 19.36
N THR A 6 30.68 6.83 19.43
CA THR A 6 29.80 6.34 18.38
C THR A 6 30.07 7.13 17.10
N GLU A 7 30.32 6.45 16.00
CA GLU A 7 30.52 7.09 14.69
C GLU A 7 29.22 7.77 14.24
N PRO A 8 29.27 9.03 13.76
CA PRO A 8 28.10 9.74 13.28
C PRO A 8 27.79 9.28 11.85
N GLY A 9 27.05 8.20 11.70
CA GLY A 9 26.68 7.68 10.38
C GLY A 9 25.50 6.71 10.33
N ASP A 10 25.03 6.20 11.48
CA ASP A 10 24.20 4.98 11.51
C ASP A 10 22.74 5.19 11.94
N PHE A 11 22.20 6.40 11.74
CA PHE A 11 20.83 6.75 12.18
C PHE A 11 19.78 6.79 11.06
N VAL A 12 20.14 6.43 9.82
CA VAL A 12 19.25 6.63 8.66
C VAL A 12 18.28 5.46 8.42
N GLU A 13 18.57 4.26 8.95
CA GLU A 13 17.77 3.06 8.65
C GLU A 13 16.43 3.03 9.38
N PHE A 14 16.35 3.59 10.60
CA PHE A 14 15.11 3.65 11.38
C PHE A 14 14.06 4.62 10.82
N ASP A 15 14.50 5.74 10.25
CA ASP A 15 13.60 6.72 9.65
C ASP A 15 12.94 6.17 8.38
N TYR A 16 13.66 5.35 7.61
CA TYR A 16 13.14 4.77 6.38
C TYR A 16 12.00 3.79 6.65
N ASP A 17 12.13 2.93 7.66
CA ASP A 17 11.08 1.99 8.05
C ASP A 17 9.84 2.71 8.62
N LEU A 18 10.03 3.78 9.39
CA LEU A 18 8.93 4.58 9.92
C LEU A 18 8.17 5.29 8.80
N ILE A 19 8.87 5.94 7.87
CA ILE A 19 8.27 6.62 6.72
C ILE A 19 7.49 5.62 5.84
N GLN A 20 8.03 4.42 5.62
CA GLN A 20 7.32 3.38 4.86
C GLN A 20 6.09 2.86 5.61
N ALA A 21 6.16 2.71 6.94
CA ALA A 21 5.03 2.32 7.76
C ALA A 21 3.90 3.38 7.73
N GLU A 22 4.25 4.66 7.89
CA GLU A 22 3.31 5.78 7.80
C GLU A 22 2.67 5.88 6.41
N ARG A 23 3.48 5.76 5.35
CA ARG A 23 3.00 5.73 3.96
C ARG A 23 2.03 4.60 3.73
N ARG A 24 2.35 3.40 4.25
CA ARG A 24 1.49 2.22 4.12
C ARG A 24 0.19 2.38 4.90
N GLN A 25 0.23 2.99 6.08
CA GLN A 25 -0.97 3.31 6.86
C GLN A 25 -1.85 4.31 6.10
N HIS A 26 -1.27 5.36 5.52
CA HIS A 26 -2.00 6.33 4.72
C HIS A 26 -2.71 5.68 3.52
N ILE A 27 -2.02 4.81 2.78
CA ILE A 27 -2.64 4.04 1.67
C ILE A 27 -3.82 3.21 2.20
N ARG A 28 -3.64 2.53 3.34
CA ARG A 28 -4.68 1.69 3.93
C ARG A 28 -5.91 2.50 4.33
N ASP A 29 -5.73 3.69 4.90
CA ASP A 29 -6.83 4.57 5.30
C ASP A 29 -7.64 5.04 4.09
N VAL A 30 -6.96 5.49 3.04
CA VAL A 30 -7.63 5.87 1.78
C VAL A 30 -8.35 4.68 1.16
N LEU A 31 -7.74 3.48 1.16
CA LEU A 31 -8.40 2.27 0.67
C LEU A 31 -9.66 1.93 1.47
N ASN A 32 -9.66 2.11 2.79
CA ASN A 32 -10.85 1.90 3.62
C ASN A 32 -11.97 2.90 3.28
N GLU A 33 -11.62 4.15 2.96
CA GLU A 33 -12.59 5.18 2.58
C GLU A 33 -13.22 4.91 1.21
N VAL A 34 -12.42 4.54 0.21
CA VAL A 34 -12.90 4.36 -1.16
C VAL A 34 -13.50 2.98 -1.43
N ARG A 35 -13.14 1.95 -0.63
CA ARG A 35 -13.61 0.57 -0.81
C ARG A 35 -15.14 0.49 -0.93
N PRO A 36 -15.97 1.07 -0.04
CA PRO A 36 -17.43 0.96 -0.14
C PRO A 36 -17.97 1.54 -1.45
N LYS A 37 -17.33 2.58 -1.99
CA LYS A 37 -17.70 3.17 -3.29
C LYS A 37 -17.39 2.21 -4.44
N LEU A 38 -16.20 1.61 -4.43
CA LEU A 38 -15.80 0.60 -5.41
C LEU A 38 -16.67 -0.66 -5.33
N GLU A 39 -17.05 -1.11 -4.13
CA GLU A 39 -17.98 -2.23 -3.93
C GLU A 39 -19.35 -1.92 -4.53
N LYS A 40 -19.85 -0.69 -4.35
CA LYS A 40 -21.13 -0.24 -4.92
C LYS A 40 -21.07 -0.15 -6.44
N GLU A 41 -19.96 0.33 -7.01
CA GLU A 41 -19.79 0.48 -8.46
C GLU A 41 -19.59 -0.87 -9.17
N THR A 42 -18.84 -1.79 -8.56
CA THR A 42 -18.55 -3.11 -9.16
C THR A 42 -19.58 -4.18 -8.81
N GLY A 43 -20.36 -3.99 -7.73
CA GLY A 43 -21.27 -5.01 -7.19
C GLY A 43 -20.56 -6.16 -6.49
N VAL A 44 -19.26 -6.02 -6.19
CA VAL A 44 -18.41 -7.07 -5.63
C VAL A 44 -17.94 -6.66 -4.24
N LYS A 45 -17.88 -7.61 -3.28
CA LYS A 45 -17.28 -7.34 -1.97
C LYS A 45 -15.76 -7.37 -2.06
N LEU A 46 -15.12 -6.34 -1.53
CA LEU A 46 -13.68 -6.16 -1.61
C LEU A 46 -13.06 -6.30 -0.22
N LYS A 47 -11.86 -6.88 -0.16
CA LYS A 47 -11.02 -6.96 1.04
C LYS A 47 -9.69 -6.28 0.76
N ILE A 48 -9.17 -5.54 1.73
CA ILE A 48 -7.81 -5.01 1.65
C ILE A 48 -6.86 -6.14 2.04
N THR A 49 -6.02 -6.56 1.10
CA THR A 49 -5.01 -7.61 1.29
C THR A 49 -3.63 -7.09 0.89
N ASN A 50 -2.60 -7.87 1.19
CA ASN A 50 -1.24 -7.59 0.73
C ASN A 50 -0.95 -8.46 -0.50
N ASP A 51 -0.27 -7.89 -1.48
CA ASP A 51 0.35 -8.59 -2.60
C ASP A 51 1.85 -8.22 -2.59
N GLY A 52 2.67 -9.08 -1.94
CA GLY A 52 4.03 -8.71 -1.58
C GLY A 52 4.06 -7.52 -0.61
N ASN A 53 4.67 -6.41 -1.04
CA ASN A 53 4.74 -5.16 -0.26
C ASN A 53 3.57 -4.19 -0.55
N ASP A 54 2.76 -4.48 -1.57
CA ASP A 54 1.70 -3.59 -2.02
C ASP A 54 0.37 -3.89 -1.32
N LEU A 55 -0.40 -2.83 -1.05
CA LEU A 55 -1.78 -2.95 -0.61
C LEU A 55 -2.71 -3.04 -1.82
N VAL A 56 -3.57 -4.04 -1.83
CA VAL A 56 -4.49 -4.31 -2.93
C VAL A 56 -5.92 -4.55 -2.44
N LEU A 57 -6.89 -4.35 -3.31
CA LEU A 57 -8.28 -4.77 -3.08
C LEU A 57 -8.55 -6.07 -3.83
N SER A 58 -8.96 -7.09 -3.10
CA SER A 58 -9.25 -8.42 -3.63
C SER A 58 -10.71 -8.83 -3.42
N SER A 59 -11.21 -9.70 -4.28
CA SER A 59 -12.46 -10.44 -4.12
C SER A 59 -12.18 -11.91 -4.41
N ASP A 60 -12.74 -12.82 -3.61
CA ASP A 60 -12.59 -14.27 -3.80
C ASP A 60 -11.12 -14.69 -4.01
N ASP A 61 -10.24 -14.11 -3.19
CA ASP A 61 -8.78 -14.29 -3.19
C ASP A 61 -8.06 -13.88 -4.49
N GLN A 62 -8.76 -13.17 -5.38
CA GLN A 62 -8.19 -12.57 -6.59
C GLN A 62 -8.02 -11.06 -6.44
N VAL A 63 -6.87 -10.54 -6.85
CA VAL A 63 -6.63 -9.10 -6.88
C VAL A 63 -7.49 -8.45 -7.96
N ARG A 64 -8.33 -7.51 -7.56
CA ARG A 64 -9.23 -6.74 -8.45
C ARG A 64 -8.72 -5.33 -8.68
N PHE A 65 -8.18 -4.69 -7.64
CA PHE A 65 -7.57 -3.37 -7.77
C PHE A 65 -6.20 -3.33 -7.11
N ARG A 66 -5.25 -2.68 -7.79
CA ARG A 66 -3.93 -2.38 -7.22
C ARG A 66 -3.85 -0.91 -6.85
N ALA A 67 -3.39 -0.64 -5.63
CA ALA A 67 -3.14 0.71 -5.15
C ALA A 67 -1.65 1.02 -5.27
N ALA A 68 -1.31 2.18 -5.83
CA ALA A 68 0.06 2.65 -5.94
C ALA A 68 0.10 4.16 -5.75
N LEU A 69 1.15 4.66 -5.11
CA LEU A 69 1.39 6.10 -5.03
C LEU A 69 2.14 6.55 -6.29
N SER A 70 1.59 7.54 -6.98
CA SER A 70 2.31 8.22 -8.05
C SER A 70 3.46 9.09 -7.50
N PRO A 71 4.43 9.49 -8.34
CA PRO A 71 5.58 10.28 -7.90
C PRO A 71 5.22 11.63 -7.26
N ASP A 72 4.04 12.16 -7.56
CA ASP A 72 3.50 13.40 -6.99
C ASP A 72 2.69 13.18 -5.71
N GLY A 73 2.70 11.97 -5.14
CA GLY A 73 2.07 11.65 -3.86
C GLY A 73 0.58 11.33 -3.94
N ARG A 74 -0.03 11.25 -5.13
CA ARG A 74 -1.44 10.84 -5.26
C ARG A 74 -1.59 9.33 -5.22
N LEU A 75 -2.64 8.84 -4.56
CA LEU A 75 -2.98 7.42 -4.60
C LEU A 75 -3.74 7.11 -5.90
N VAL A 76 -3.18 6.22 -6.71
CA VAL A 76 -3.78 5.70 -7.93
C VAL A 76 -4.29 4.29 -7.65
N ILE A 77 -5.56 4.05 -7.98
CA ILE A 77 -6.20 2.75 -7.86
C ILE A 77 -6.53 2.27 -9.27
N THR A 78 -5.90 1.16 -9.67
CA THR A 78 -6.05 0.61 -11.02
C THR A 78 -6.89 -0.65 -10.97
N ASP A 79 -7.99 -0.67 -11.71
CA ASP A 79 -8.79 -1.88 -11.96
C ASP A 79 -7.98 -2.86 -12.82
N LEU A 80 -7.63 -3.99 -12.21
CA LEU A 80 -7.11 -5.14 -12.93
C LEU A 80 -8.32 -5.90 -13.45
N LYS A 81 -8.86 -5.44 -14.59
CA LYS A 81 -9.82 -6.25 -15.35
C LYS A 81 -9.20 -7.62 -15.49
N LEU A 82 -9.84 -8.64 -14.90
CA LEU A 82 -9.50 -10.04 -15.15
C LEU A 82 -9.51 -10.17 -16.67
N GLY A 83 -8.32 -10.20 -17.26
CA GLY A 83 -8.19 -10.41 -18.68
C GLY A 83 -8.87 -11.75 -18.93
N ASN A 84 -10.00 -11.72 -19.64
CA ASN A 84 -10.42 -12.85 -20.43
C ASN A 84 -9.28 -13.07 -21.44
N ARG A 85 -8.21 -13.76 -21.02
CA ARG A 85 -7.39 -14.53 -21.92
C ARG A 85 -8.29 -15.67 -22.38
N LEU A 86 -9.07 -15.38 -23.41
CA LEU A 86 -9.60 -16.35 -24.34
C LEU A 86 -8.43 -17.13 -24.97
#